data_AF-A0A353CA82-F1
#
_entry.id   AF-A0A353CA82-F1
#
_cell.length_a   1.000
_cell.length_b   1.000
_cell.length_c   1.000
_cell.angle_alpha   90.00
_cell.angle_beta   90.00
_cell.angle_gamma   90.00
#
_symmetry.space_group_name_H-M   'P 1'
#
loop_
_entity.id
_entity.type
_entity.pdbx_description
1 polymer ?
#
loop_
_entity_poly.entity_id
_entity_poly.type
_entity_poly.pdbx_seq_one_letter_code
_entity_poly.pdbx_strand_id
1 'polypeptide(L)'
;ALTDVRASAIDDESTTALLLNRIGTAMNYYIEDGDGVRSPHVSKGSRSSTGRVEPSLTASTPRGDAPAGTPGVGLRTRVEDLLIERMKTSETLGQRITYYRAFLNIAASEKARGVLKELLAGVGSPHVSNGSTLSTGRVEPSLTVGLLTLRTKDRFDIVARLLILGDSDAPKLLAELEKTETSDDAKRYAYAARAGIATAENKAKYWKDFTENKEISESWIEAAFGPWNSIRHSELTSPYLQKALQELPNHKRNRKIFFVNGWLGAFIGGQRSEEALNIINKFLADNPSLDRDLHLKILENADIIERAVKIRKRWNAQ
;
A
#
# COMPACT_ATOMS: atom_id res chain seq x y z
N ALA A 1 39.46 -7.26 -10.26
CA ALA A 1 39.20 -7.05 -8.82
C ALA A 1 38.18 -5.94 -8.54
N LEU A 2 38.34 -4.72 -9.08
CA LEU A 2 37.38 -3.61 -8.85
C LEU A 2 36.20 -3.54 -9.84
N THR A 3 36.23 -4.32 -10.91
CA THR A 3 35.12 -4.50 -11.87
C THR A 3 34.14 -5.61 -11.45
N ASP A 4 34.57 -6.57 -10.63
CA ASP A 4 33.73 -7.69 -10.14
C ASP A 4 32.73 -7.28 -9.06
N VAL A 5 33.09 -6.29 -8.22
CA VAL A 5 32.25 -5.88 -7.08
C VAL A 5 30.96 -5.16 -7.54
N ARG A 6 30.95 -4.56 -8.73
CA ARG A 6 29.73 -3.93 -9.28
C ARG A 6 28.76 -4.94 -9.91
N ALA A 7 29.25 -6.08 -10.36
CA ALA A 7 28.40 -7.18 -10.81
C ALA A 7 27.81 -7.95 -9.62
N SER A 8 28.63 -8.24 -8.60
CA SER A 8 28.17 -8.97 -7.41
C SER A 8 27.18 -8.19 -6.52
N ALA A 9 27.15 -6.86 -6.63
CA ALA A 9 26.20 -6.03 -5.88
C ALA A 9 24.77 -6.08 -6.46
N ILE A 10 24.62 -6.52 -7.72
CA ILE A 10 23.30 -6.72 -8.36
C ILE A 10 22.74 -8.12 -8.03
N ASP A 11 23.61 -9.06 -7.66
CA ASP A 11 23.22 -10.42 -7.23
C ASP A 11 22.93 -10.52 -5.72
N ASP A 12 23.18 -9.46 -4.96
CA ASP A 12 22.81 -9.40 -3.55
C ASP A 12 21.31 -9.12 -3.39
N GLU A 13 20.59 -10.13 -2.90
CA GLU A 13 19.16 -10.07 -2.62
C GLU A 13 18.81 -8.92 -1.65
N SER A 14 19.72 -8.58 -0.72
CA SER A 14 19.52 -7.49 0.23
C SER A 14 19.56 -6.11 -0.44
N THR A 15 20.51 -5.91 -1.35
CA THR A 15 20.63 -4.70 -2.18
C THR A 15 19.42 -4.56 -3.12
N THR A 16 19.00 -5.66 -3.75
CA THR A 16 17.78 -5.68 -4.58
C THR A 16 16.55 -5.29 -3.76
N ALA A 17 16.34 -5.88 -2.59
CA ALA A 17 15.22 -5.56 -1.72
C ALA A 17 15.24 -4.08 -1.27
N LEU A 18 16.41 -3.53 -0.94
CA LEU A 18 16.57 -2.12 -0.56
C LEU A 18 16.17 -1.18 -1.72
N LEU A 19 16.64 -1.46 -2.93
CA LEU A 19 16.30 -0.67 -4.12
C LEU A 19 14.81 -0.72 -4.43
N LEU A 20 14.21 -1.92 -4.38
CA LEU A 20 12.78 -2.11 -4.61
C LEU A 20 11.93 -1.40 -3.55
N ASN A 21 12.37 -1.39 -2.29
CA ASN A 21 11.71 -0.63 -1.23
C ASN A 21 11.69 0.88 -1.55
N ARG A 22 12.83 1.44 -1.96
CA ARG A 22 12.93 2.86 -2.38
C ARG A 22 12.05 3.18 -3.58
N ILE A 23 11.98 2.28 -4.57
CA ILE A 23 11.08 2.42 -5.73
C ILE A 23 9.62 2.41 -5.24
N GLY A 24 9.26 1.50 -4.34
CA GLY A 24 7.92 1.46 -3.74
C GLY A 24 7.56 2.76 -3.00
N THR A 25 8.49 3.31 -2.20
CA THR A 25 8.32 4.61 -1.55
C THR A 25 8.08 5.71 -2.58
N ALA A 26 8.89 5.79 -3.64
CA ALA A 26 8.73 6.80 -4.67
C ALA A 26 7.37 6.68 -5.38
N MET A 27 6.96 5.46 -5.74
CA MET A 27 5.69 5.16 -6.40
C MET A 27 4.47 5.50 -5.56
N ASN A 28 4.54 5.34 -4.25
CA ASN A 28 3.40 5.58 -3.37
C ASN A 28 3.34 7.04 -2.88
N TYR A 29 4.48 7.64 -2.54
CA TYR A 29 4.52 8.94 -1.89
C TYR A 29 4.81 10.10 -2.85
N TYR A 30 5.69 9.92 -3.82
CA TYR A 30 6.23 11.05 -4.61
C TYR A 30 5.55 11.19 -5.96
N ILE A 31 5.25 10.07 -6.61
CA ILE A 31 4.63 10.05 -7.93
C ILE A 31 3.09 10.21 -7.80
N GLU A 32 2.51 11.02 -8.67
CA GLU A 32 1.06 11.11 -8.80
C GLU A 32 0.52 9.95 -9.62
N ASP A 33 -0.61 9.39 -9.19
CA ASP A 33 -1.29 8.38 -9.96
C ASP A 33 -1.94 9.06 -11.16
N GLY A 34 -1.29 8.99 -12.32
CA GLY A 34 -1.83 9.57 -13.55
C GLY A 34 -3.01 8.77 -14.14
N ASP A 35 -3.41 7.69 -13.47
CA ASP A 35 -4.64 6.98 -13.79
C ASP A 35 -5.78 7.71 -13.10
N GLY A 36 -6.71 8.23 -13.90
CA GLY A 36 -7.94 8.89 -13.46
C GLY A 36 -8.92 8.02 -12.66
N VAL A 37 -8.46 6.98 -11.95
CA VAL A 37 -9.16 6.39 -10.81
C VAL A 37 -9.05 7.38 -9.66
N ARG A 38 -9.79 8.48 -9.80
CA ARG A 38 -10.07 9.45 -8.75
C ARG A 38 -10.47 8.66 -7.50
N SER A 39 -9.93 9.07 -6.34
CA SER A 39 -10.61 8.86 -5.06
C SER A 39 -12.11 9.07 -5.28
N PRO A 40 -13.02 8.24 -4.75
CA PRO A 40 -14.45 8.46 -4.92
C PRO A 40 -14.79 9.87 -4.42
N HIS A 41 -14.89 10.82 -5.35
CA HIS A 41 -15.15 12.22 -5.05
C HIS A 41 -16.56 12.29 -4.48
N VAL A 42 -16.66 12.73 -3.23
CA VAL A 42 -17.91 13.28 -2.72
C VAL A 42 -18.21 14.54 -3.55
N SER A 43 -19.19 14.44 -4.44
CA SER A 43 -19.67 15.54 -5.27
C SER A 43 -20.05 16.73 -4.39
N LYS A 44 -19.23 17.80 -4.41
CA LYS A 44 -19.66 19.11 -3.93
C LYS A 44 -20.32 19.82 -5.11
N GLY A 45 -21.59 20.17 -4.92
CA GLY A 45 -22.47 20.75 -5.94
C GLY A 45 -21.88 21.94 -6.69
N SER A 46 -22.18 21.95 -7.99
CA SER A 46 -21.88 23.01 -8.95
C SER A 46 -22.40 24.37 -8.50
N ARG A 47 -21.54 25.40 -8.56
CA ARG A 47 -21.95 26.79 -8.77
C ARG A 47 -21.28 27.30 -10.04
N SER A 48 -22.12 27.72 -10.97
CA SER A 48 -21.74 28.39 -12.21
C SER A 48 -21.26 29.82 -11.94
N SER A 49 -20.25 30.26 -12.71
CA SER A 49 -20.18 31.65 -13.16
C SER A 49 -19.41 31.76 -14.47
N THR A 50 -19.97 32.59 -15.32
CA THR A 50 -19.65 32.97 -16.70
C THR A 50 -18.39 33.85 -16.81
N GLY A 51 -17.67 33.78 -17.94
CA GLY A 51 -16.92 34.96 -18.41
C GLY A 51 -15.72 34.75 -19.37
N ARG A 52 -16.00 34.90 -20.67
CA ARG A 52 -15.20 35.58 -21.74
C ARG A 52 -13.89 34.95 -22.27
N VAL A 53 -13.86 34.80 -23.60
CA VAL A 53 -12.75 34.38 -24.46
C VAL A 53 -12.17 35.61 -25.18
N GLU A 54 -10.84 35.73 -25.26
CA GLU A 54 -10.14 36.45 -26.35
C GLU A 54 -8.91 35.65 -26.83
N PRO A 55 -8.56 35.70 -28.13
CA PRO A 55 -7.53 34.85 -28.73
C PRO A 55 -6.18 35.56 -28.84
N SER A 56 -5.07 34.82 -28.72
CA SER A 56 -3.80 35.26 -29.29
C SER A 56 -3.02 34.10 -29.89
N LEU A 57 -2.63 34.30 -31.14
CA LEU A 57 -1.79 33.46 -31.99
C LEU A 57 -0.33 33.77 -31.68
N THR A 58 0.55 32.76 -31.60
CA THR A 58 1.85 32.79 -32.31
C THR A 58 2.53 31.41 -32.35
N ALA A 59 2.83 31.03 -33.60
CA ALA A 59 4.01 30.32 -34.11
C ALA A 59 4.46 28.96 -33.51
N SER A 60 4.16 27.95 -34.31
CA SER A 60 4.66 26.57 -34.32
C SER A 60 6.14 26.44 -34.67
N THR A 61 6.83 25.46 -34.10
CA THR A 61 7.95 24.75 -34.75
C THR A 61 7.91 23.28 -34.31
N PRO A 62 8.10 22.29 -35.20
CA PRO A 62 7.66 20.92 -34.95
C PRO A 62 8.74 20.09 -34.24
N ARG A 63 8.37 19.43 -33.15
CA ARG A 63 9.09 18.27 -32.62
C ARG A 63 8.09 17.14 -32.46
N GLY A 64 8.44 15.99 -33.03
CA GLY A 64 7.57 14.85 -33.31
C GLY A 64 6.62 14.48 -32.18
N ASP A 65 5.36 14.36 -32.55
CA ASP A 65 4.25 13.92 -31.70
C ASP A 65 4.47 12.47 -31.25
N ALA A 66 4.98 12.31 -30.03
CA ALA A 66 4.60 11.18 -29.19
C ALA A 66 3.43 11.67 -28.33
N PRO A 67 2.32 10.92 -28.20
CA PRO A 67 1.20 11.36 -27.38
C PRO A 67 1.71 11.57 -25.95
N ALA A 68 1.48 12.77 -25.42
CA ALA A 68 1.85 13.16 -24.07
C ALA A 68 1.05 12.32 -23.05
N GLY A 69 1.51 11.10 -22.78
CA GLY A 69 1.04 10.32 -21.65
C GLY A 69 1.53 10.99 -20.37
N THR A 70 0.65 11.07 -19.36
CA THR A 70 1.01 11.57 -18.03
C THR A 70 2.28 10.85 -17.55
N PRO A 71 3.40 11.55 -17.25
CA PRO A 71 4.70 10.93 -17.00
C PRO A 71 4.70 9.80 -15.95
N GLY A 72 3.79 9.88 -14.98
CA GLY A 72 3.62 8.89 -13.91
C GLY A 72 3.00 7.55 -14.34
N VAL A 73 2.07 7.54 -15.30
CA VAL A 73 1.40 6.30 -15.76
C VAL A 73 2.39 5.39 -16.48
N GLY A 74 3.14 5.97 -17.42
CA GLY A 74 4.15 5.23 -18.18
C GLY A 74 5.24 4.65 -17.28
N LEU A 75 5.66 5.38 -16.24
CA LEU A 75 6.65 4.87 -15.30
C LEU A 75 6.09 3.74 -14.42
N ARG A 76 4.87 3.87 -13.88
CA ARG A 76 4.25 2.83 -13.06
C ARG A 76 4.12 1.51 -13.84
N THR A 77 3.51 1.54 -15.03
CA THR A 77 3.31 0.34 -15.83
C THR A 77 4.63 -0.34 -16.20
N ARG A 78 5.67 0.44 -16.52
CA ARG A 78 7.02 -0.12 -16.80
C ARG A 78 7.63 -0.81 -15.60
N VAL A 79 7.46 -0.26 -14.40
CA VAL A 79 7.97 -0.90 -13.18
C VAL A 79 7.14 -2.12 -12.83
N GLU A 80 5.81 -2.07 -12.95
CA GLU A 80 4.95 -3.25 -12.78
C GLU A 80 5.36 -4.37 -13.73
N ASP A 81 5.59 -4.07 -15.01
CA ASP A 81 6.01 -5.04 -16.02
C ASP A 81 7.36 -5.68 -15.69
N LEU A 82 8.34 -4.86 -15.27
CA LEU A 82 9.63 -5.37 -14.79
C LEU A 82 9.44 -6.33 -13.62
N LEU A 83 8.61 -5.99 -12.62
CA LEU A 83 8.41 -6.84 -11.45
C LEU A 83 7.67 -8.13 -11.80
N ILE A 84 6.70 -8.06 -12.72
CA ILE A 84 5.97 -9.22 -13.24
C ILE A 84 6.92 -10.17 -13.99
N GLU A 85 7.83 -9.63 -14.79
CA GLU A 85 8.86 -10.41 -15.47
C GLU A 85 9.81 -11.06 -14.48
N ARG A 86 10.35 -10.26 -13.54
CA ARG A 86 11.36 -10.71 -12.58
C ARG A 86 10.83 -11.73 -11.58
N MET A 87 9.57 -11.62 -11.13
CA MET A 87 8.98 -12.64 -10.27
C MET A 87 8.82 -14.01 -10.96
N LYS A 88 8.78 -14.05 -12.30
CA LYS A 88 8.68 -15.28 -13.10
C LYS A 88 10.05 -15.85 -13.49
N THR A 89 11.01 -14.98 -13.81
CA THR A 89 12.28 -15.34 -14.45
C THR A 89 13.48 -15.43 -13.52
N SER A 90 13.41 -14.82 -12.32
CA SER A 90 14.55 -14.84 -11.39
C SER A 90 14.90 -16.27 -10.98
N GLU A 91 16.18 -16.54 -10.78
CA GLU A 91 16.71 -17.90 -10.58
C GLU A 91 16.28 -18.50 -9.24
N THR A 92 16.37 -17.71 -8.17
CA THR A 92 16.10 -18.19 -6.81
C THR A 92 14.67 -17.91 -6.35
N LEU A 93 14.15 -18.75 -5.45
CA LEU A 93 12.83 -18.53 -4.83
C LEU A 93 12.79 -17.24 -4.00
N GLY A 94 13.88 -16.92 -3.28
CA GLY A 94 13.99 -15.69 -2.49
C GLY A 94 13.80 -14.44 -3.35
N GLN A 95 14.55 -14.34 -4.45
CA GLN A 95 14.39 -13.24 -5.41
C GLN A 95 12.97 -13.16 -5.96
N ARG A 96 12.36 -14.28 -6.35
CA ARG A 96 10.98 -14.31 -6.85
C ARG A 96 10.00 -13.76 -5.80
N ILE A 97 10.16 -14.15 -4.53
CA ILE A 97 9.36 -13.61 -3.40
C ILE A 97 9.61 -12.11 -3.22
N THR A 98 10.86 -11.68 -3.32
CA THR A 98 11.26 -10.26 -3.20
C THR A 98 10.60 -9.40 -4.27
N TYR A 99 10.62 -9.83 -5.54
CA TYR A 99 9.92 -9.16 -6.64
C TYR A 99 8.40 -9.21 -6.49
N TYR A 100 7.83 -10.35 -6.07
CA TYR A 100 6.39 -10.47 -5.77
C TYR A 100 5.93 -9.46 -4.71
N ARG A 101 6.67 -9.34 -3.59
CA ARG A 101 6.33 -8.37 -2.53
C ARG A 101 6.42 -6.93 -3.02
N ALA A 102 7.44 -6.61 -3.82
CA ALA A 102 7.55 -5.30 -4.45
C ALA A 102 6.38 -5.03 -5.41
N PHE A 103 6.01 -6.03 -6.22
CA PHE A 103 4.88 -5.94 -7.15
C PHE A 103 3.58 -5.68 -6.40
N LEU A 104 3.27 -6.49 -5.39
CA LEU A 104 2.05 -6.36 -4.59
C LEU A 104 1.90 -4.98 -3.94
N ASN A 105 3.02 -4.38 -3.50
CA ASN A 105 3.03 -3.05 -2.90
C ASN A 105 2.65 -1.93 -3.91
N ILE A 106 3.06 -2.05 -5.18
CA ILE A 106 2.86 -0.98 -6.16
C ILE A 106 1.76 -1.23 -7.18
N ALA A 107 1.30 -2.47 -7.34
CA ALA A 107 0.33 -2.90 -8.34
C ALA A 107 -0.93 -2.02 -8.31
N ALA A 108 -1.26 -1.36 -9.41
CA ALA A 108 -2.45 -0.51 -9.49
C ALA A 108 -3.11 -0.56 -10.88
N SER A 109 -2.33 -0.78 -11.95
CA SER A 109 -2.87 -0.82 -13.31
C SER A 109 -3.85 -1.99 -13.50
N GLU A 110 -4.70 -1.89 -14.53
CA GLU A 110 -5.62 -2.97 -14.90
C GLU A 110 -4.89 -4.29 -15.16
N LYS A 111 -3.76 -4.24 -15.89
CA LYS A 111 -2.89 -5.39 -16.11
C LYS A 111 -2.38 -5.97 -14.79
N ALA A 112 -1.89 -5.12 -13.89
CA ALA A 112 -1.38 -5.58 -12.59
C ALA A 112 -2.48 -6.23 -11.74
N ARG A 113 -3.71 -5.68 -11.73
CA ARG A 113 -4.87 -6.31 -11.09
C ARG A 113 -5.20 -7.66 -11.72
N GLY A 114 -5.15 -7.77 -13.05
CA GLY A 114 -5.30 -9.05 -13.77
C GLY A 114 -4.29 -10.09 -13.30
N VAL A 115 -3.00 -9.73 -13.25
CA VAL A 115 -1.93 -10.63 -12.78
C VAL A 115 -2.13 -11.05 -11.31
N LEU A 116 -2.56 -10.15 -10.43
CA LEU A 116 -2.90 -10.49 -9.05
C LEU A 116 -4.04 -11.51 -8.97
N LYS A 117 -5.07 -11.37 -9.81
CA LYS A 117 -6.18 -12.33 -9.89
C LYS A 117 -5.73 -13.68 -10.47
N GLU A 118 -4.85 -13.70 -11.47
CA GLU A 118 -4.25 -14.93 -12.01
C GLU A 118 -3.42 -15.68 -10.96
N LEU A 119 -2.60 -14.96 -10.17
CA LEU A 119 -1.81 -15.52 -9.08
C LEU A 119 -2.71 -16.18 -8.02
N LEU A 120 -3.88 -15.60 -7.73
CA LEU A 120 -4.89 -16.23 -6.87
C LEU A 120 -5.57 -17.43 -7.54
N ALA A 121 -5.92 -17.34 -8.82
CA ALA A 121 -6.73 -18.33 -9.54
C ALA A 121 -5.97 -19.62 -9.88
N GLY A 122 -4.67 -19.55 -10.17
CA GLY A 122 -3.91 -20.75 -10.49
C GLY A 122 -3.78 -21.75 -9.32
N VAL A 123 -4.24 -21.37 -8.13
CA VAL A 123 -4.47 -22.28 -6.98
C VAL A 123 -5.60 -23.30 -7.27
N GLY A 124 -6.38 -23.12 -8.34
CA GLY A 124 -7.57 -23.93 -8.67
C GLY A 124 -7.49 -24.89 -9.87
N SER A 125 -6.34 -25.06 -10.56
CA SER A 125 -6.21 -26.06 -11.62
C SER A 125 -5.33 -27.25 -11.19
N PRO A 126 -5.85 -28.49 -11.17
CA PRO A 126 -5.08 -29.67 -10.79
C PRO A 126 -4.13 -30.06 -11.92
N HIS A 127 -2.93 -29.48 -11.94
CA HIS A 127 -1.79 -30.12 -12.61
C HIS A 127 -0.98 -30.90 -11.57
N VAL A 128 -1.25 -32.22 -11.54
CA VAL A 128 -0.50 -33.22 -10.79
C VAL A 128 0.98 -33.14 -11.18
N SER A 129 1.85 -32.91 -10.21
CA SER A 129 3.26 -33.27 -10.32
C SER A 129 3.67 -33.99 -9.03
N ASN A 130 4.17 -35.21 -9.21
CA ASN A 130 4.52 -36.15 -8.16
C ASN A 130 5.76 -35.69 -7.36
N GLY A 131 5.69 -35.84 -6.03
CA GLY A 131 6.83 -36.26 -5.20
C GLY A 131 7.56 -35.20 -4.37
N SER A 132 7.45 -35.27 -3.04
CA SER A 132 8.52 -35.81 -2.18
C SER A 132 8.09 -35.78 -0.70
N THR A 133 8.16 -36.94 -0.06
CA THR A 133 7.92 -37.18 1.36
C THR A 133 9.09 -36.72 2.21
N LEU A 134 8.86 -35.85 3.20
CA LEU A 134 9.74 -35.68 4.36
C LEU A 134 8.94 -35.61 5.67
N SER A 135 9.49 -36.29 6.66
CA SER A 135 8.91 -36.63 7.96
C SER A 135 8.99 -35.47 8.95
N THR A 136 7.89 -34.74 9.15
CA THR A 136 7.45 -34.12 10.43
C THR A 136 6.06 -33.52 10.20
N GLY A 137 5.06 -34.05 10.91
CA GLY A 137 3.64 -33.75 10.66
C GLY A 137 3.22 -32.32 11.00
N ARG A 138 3.19 -31.45 9.99
CA ARG A 138 2.16 -30.42 9.79
C ARG A 138 2.24 -29.95 8.33
N VAL A 139 1.25 -30.32 7.52
CA VAL A 139 1.19 -29.99 6.09
C VAL A 139 0.21 -28.84 5.90
N GLU A 140 0.71 -27.65 5.60
CA GLU A 140 -0.08 -26.57 5.02
C GLU A 140 -0.17 -26.78 3.50
N PRO A 141 -1.34 -26.66 2.86
CA PRO A 141 -1.49 -26.89 1.42
C PRO A 141 -0.85 -25.75 0.61
N SER A 142 0.33 -26.05 0.09
CA SER A 142 1.11 -25.26 -0.84
C SER A 142 0.75 -25.67 -2.27
N LEU A 143 -0.02 -24.85 -2.98
CA LEU A 143 -0.39 -25.05 -4.39
C LEU A 143 0.43 -24.11 -5.29
N THR A 144 1.12 -24.71 -6.26
CA THR A 144 2.14 -24.09 -7.11
C THR A 144 1.51 -23.56 -8.39
N VAL A 145 1.64 -22.26 -8.64
CA VAL A 145 1.48 -21.70 -9.99
C VAL A 145 2.83 -21.20 -10.40
N GLY A 146 3.55 -22.03 -11.15
CA GLY A 146 4.85 -21.71 -11.76
C GLY A 146 5.82 -20.97 -10.84
N LEU A 147 6.53 -21.72 -9.99
CA LEU A 147 7.71 -21.29 -9.20
C LEU A 147 7.47 -20.45 -7.91
N LEU A 148 6.26 -19.91 -7.66
CA LEU A 148 5.92 -19.19 -6.43
C LEU A 148 4.75 -19.87 -5.70
N THR A 149 5.00 -20.37 -4.49
CA THR A 149 3.97 -20.91 -3.61
C THR A 149 3.40 -19.79 -2.76
N LEU A 150 2.11 -19.46 -2.94
CA LEU A 150 1.41 -18.49 -2.09
C LEU A 150 0.99 -19.13 -0.77
N ARG A 151 1.36 -18.51 0.35
CA ARG A 151 0.85 -18.86 1.68
C ARG A 151 -0.53 -18.20 1.88
N THR A 152 -1.30 -18.66 2.86
CA THR A 152 -2.60 -18.07 3.23
C THR A 152 -2.53 -16.55 3.37
N LYS A 153 -1.53 -16.03 4.08
CA LYS A 153 -1.34 -14.58 4.22
C LYS A 153 -1.13 -13.89 2.86
N ASP A 154 -0.33 -14.47 1.98
CA ASP A 154 -0.04 -13.87 0.68
C ASP A 154 -1.33 -13.78 -0.16
N ARG A 155 -2.21 -14.79 -0.10
CA ARG A 155 -3.53 -14.78 -0.76
C ARG A 155 -4.43 -13.64 -0.24
N PHE A 156 -4.52 -13.47 1.08
CA PHE A 156 -5.28 -12.35 1.66
C PHE A 156 -4.65 -10.99 1.39
N ASP A 157 -3.32 -10.87 1.35
CA ASP A 157 -2.65 -9.61 1.01
C ASP A 157 -2.96 -9.19 -0.44
N ILE A 158 -3.06 -10.15 -1.38
CA ILE A 158 -3.52 -9.88 -2.76
C ILE A 158 -4.95 -9.34 -2.74
N VAL A 159 -5.87 -10.01 -2.05
CA VAL A 159 -7.27 -9.56 -1.97
C VAL A 159 -7.38 -8.20 -1.28
N ALA A 160 -6.60 -7.95 -0.22
CA ALA A 160 -6.52 -6.65 0.43
C ALA A 160 -6.07 -5.56 -0.55
N ARG A 161 -5.06 -5.84 -1.39
CA ARG A 161 -4.61 -4.91 -2.44
C ARG A 161 -5.72 -4.63 -3.44
N LEU A 162 -6.44 -5.65 -3.91
CA LEU A 162 -7.56 -5.50 -4.85
C LEU A 162 -8.71 -4.69 -4.23
N LEU A 163 -9.03 -4.90 -2.94
CA LEU A 163 -10.03 -4.10 -2.21
C LEU A 163 -9.62 -2.64 -2.09
N ILE A 164 -8.33 -2.37 -1.79
CA ILE A 164 -7.76 -1.01 -1.77
C ILE A 164 -7.87 -0.32 -3.13
N LEU A 165 -7.73 -1.08 -4.22
CA LEU A 165 -7.84 -0.55 -5.58
C LEU A 165 -9.30 -0.42 -6.06
N GLY A 166 -10.28 -0.86 -5.26
CA GLY A 166 -11.69 -0.87 -5.64
C GLY A 166 -12.01 -1.84 -6.79
N ASP A 167 -11.24 -2.91 -6.95
CA ASP A 167 -11.52 -3.93 -7.97
C ASP A 167 -12.86 -4.63 -7.68
N SER A 168 -13.71 -4.73 -8.70
CA SER A 168 -15.07 -5.25 -8.57
C SER A 168 -15.13 -6.73 -8.19
N ASP A 169 -14.09 -7.50 -8.50
CA ASP A 169 -14.03 -8.93 -8.18
C ASP A 169 -13.56 -9.18 -6.75
N ALA A 170 -12.91 -8.18 -6.12
CA ALA A 170 -12.26 -8.35 -4.82
C ALA A 170 -13.20 -8.83 -3.70
N PRO A 171 -14.45 -8.33 -3.56
CA PRO A 171 -15.38 -8.84 -2.55
C PRO A 171 -15.73 -10.32 -2.76
N LYS A 172 -15.89 -10.74 -4.02
CA LYS A 172 -16.16 -12.15 -4.36
C LYS A 172 -14.93 -13.01 -4.06
N LEU A 173 -13.74 -12.57 -4.45
CA LEU A 173 -12.48 -13.27 -4.17
C LEU A 173 -12.25 -13.45 -2.67
N LEU A 174 -12.54 -12.42 -1.86
CA LEU A 174 -12.49 -12.53 -0.40
C LEU A 174 -13.44 -13.62 0.11
N ALA A 175 -14.70 -13.59 -0.34
CA ALA A 175 -15.71 -14.55 0.09
C ALA A 175 -15.34 -16.00 -0.29
N GLU A 176 -14.71 -16.23 -1.44
CA GLU A 176 -14.21 -17.56 -1.81
C GLU A 176 -13.01 -18.00 -0.97
N LEU A 177 -12.07 -17.10 -0.67
CA LEU A 177 -10.96 -17.41 0.24
C LEU A 177 -11.46 -17.81 1.63
N GLU A 178 -12.45 -17.10 2.19
CA GLU A 178 -12.97 -17.40 3.52
C GLU A 178 -13.69 -18.75 3.64
N LYS A 179 -14.14 -19.34 2.53
CA LYS A 179 -14.70 -20.70 2.51
C LYS A 179 -13.62 -21.78 2.63
N THR A 180 -12.42 -21.50 2.16
CA THR A 180 -11.33 -22.47 2.03
C THR A 180 -10.24 -22.28 3.09
N GLU A 181 -9.96 -21.04 3.47
CA GLU A 181 -8.98 -20.63 4.47
C GLU A 181 -9.70 -20.31 5.80
N THR A 182 -9.81 -21.31 6.68
CA THR A 182 -10.67 -21.23 7.88
C THR A 182 -9.92 -21.12 9.21
N SER A 183 -8.58 -21.07 9.17
CA SER A 183 -7.75 -20.91 10.37
C SER A 183 -7.99 -19.56 11.06
N ASP A 184 -7.63 -19.45 12.34
CA ASP A 184 -7.79 -18.17 13.07
C ASP A 184 -6.92 -17.05 12.46
N ASP A 185 -5.76 -17.42 11.92
CA ASP A 185 -4.92 -16.51 11.13
C ASP A 185 -5.63 -16.05 9.85
N ALA A 186 -6.30 -16.96 9.14
CA ALA A 186 -7.08 -16.61 7.96
C ALA A 186 -8.21 -15.62 8.30
N LYS A 187 -8.94 -15.84 9.39
CA LYS A 187 -9.99 -14.90 9.86
C LYS A 187 -9.42 -13.52 10.18
N ARG A 188 -8.24 -13.47 10.83
CA ARG A 188 -7.51 -12.23 11.09
C ARG A 188 -7.14 -11.51 9.80
N TYR A 189 -6.60 -12.22 8.81
CA TYR A 189 -6.23 -11.62 7.53
C TYR A 189 -7.46 -11.17 6.73
N ALA A 190 -8.58 -11.90 6.82
CA ALA A 190 -9.84 -11.49 6.22
C ALA A 190 -10.41 -10.22 6.87
N TYR A 191 -10.31 -10.08 8.20
CA TYR A 191 -10.64 -8.85 8.91
C TYR A 191 -9.74 -7.69 8.44
N ALA A 192 -8.44 -7.92 8.31
CA ALA A 192 -7.50 -6.91 7.82
C ALA A 192 -7.80 -6.49 6.37
N ALA A 193 -8.07 -7.45 5.48
CA ALA A 193 -8.35 -7.19 4.07
C ALA A 193 -9.57 -6.27 3.89
N ARG A 194 -10.66 -6.53 4.63
CA ARG A 194 -11.87 -5.69 4.63
C ARG A 194 -11.64 -4.24 5.05
N ALA A 195 -10.61 -3.96 5.86
CA ALA A 195 -10.24 -2.59 6.23
C ALA A 195 -9.81 -1.76 5.00
N GLY A 196 -9.38 -2.43 3.93
CA GLY A 196 -9.06 -1.87 2.63
C GLY A 196 -10.26 -1.36 1.82
N ILE A 197 -11.51 -1.64 2.20
CA ILE A 197 -12.69 -1.11 1.49
C ILE A 197 -12.77 0.42 1.67
N ALA A 198 -12.82 1.14 0.54
CA ALA A 198 -12.68 2.59 0.45
C ALA A 198 -14.01 3.36 0.61
N THR A 199 -14.74 3.14 1.70
CA THR A 199 -15.97 3.91 2.02
C THR A 199 -15.88 4.60 3.36
N ALA A 200 -16.56 5.74 3.52
CA ALA A 200 -16.57 6.50 4.77
C ALA A 200 -17.18 5.66 5.91
N GLU A 201 -18.21 4.87 5.61
CA GLU A 201 -18.88 3.96 6.54
C GLU A 201 -17.90 2.88 7.02
N ASN A 202 -17.12 2.29 6.12
CA ASN A 202 -16.13 1.29 6.49
C ASN A 202 -15.00 1.90 7.33
N LYS A 203 -14.51 3.10 6.98
CA LYS A 203 -13.50 3.79 7.79
C LYS A 203 -14.00 4.08 9.20
N ALA A 204 -15.23 4.58 9.33
CA ALA A 204 -15.85 4.86 10.62
C ALA A 204 -16.06 3.58 11.47
N LYS A 205 -16.48 2.47 10.84
CA LYS A 205 -16.63 1.19 11.53
C LYS A 205 -15.29 0.72 12.11
N TYR A 206 -14.24 0.65 11.29
CA TYR A 206 -12.93 0.18 11.74
C TYR A 206 -12.29 1.12 12.76
N TRP A 207 -12.51 2.43 12.65
CA TRP A 207 -12.07 3.36 13.69
C TRP A 207 -12.66 3.00 15.05
N LYS A 208 -13.97 2.74 15.13
CA LYS A 208 -14.61 2.26 16.37
C LYS A 208 -14.03 0.93 16.84
N ASP A 209 -13.77 0.00 15.91
CA ASP A 209 -13.12 -1.26 16.27
C ASP A 209 -11.74 -1.05 16.91
N PHE A 210 -10.98 -0.06 16.44
CA PHE A 210 -9.64 0.20 16.95
C PHE A 210 -9.62 0.87 18.33
N THR A 211 -10.56 1.78 18.58
CA THR A 211 -10.55 2.64 19.78
C THR A 211 -11.51 2.19 20.88
N GLU A 212 -12.62 1.52 20.53
CA GLU A 212 -13.72 1.25 21.45
C GLU A 212 -13.99 -0.25 21.65
N ASN A 213 -13.78 -1.08 20.61
CA ASN A 213 -14.17 -2.48 20.64
C ASN A 213 -13.15 -3.37 21.37
N LYS A 214 -13.52 -3.88 22.54
CA LYS A 214 -12.66 -4.73 23.38
C LYS A 214 -12.63 -6.20 22.96
N GLU A 215 -13.54 -6.62 22.09
CA GLU A 215 -13.64 -8.01 21.61
C GLU A 215 -12.65 -8.30 20.47
N ILE A 216 -12.14 -7.27 19.80
CA ILE A 216 -11.14 -7.43 18.75
C ILE A 216 -9.75 -7.43 19.37
N SER A 217 -9.02 -8.53 19.17
CA SER A 217 -7.64 -8.62 19.66
C SER A 217 -6.75 -7.57 19.01
N GLU A 218 -5.76 -7.07 19.77
CA GLU A 218 -4.81 -6.08 19.25
C GLU A 218 -4.10 -6.56 17.97
N SER A 219 -3.80 -7.86 17.87
CA SER A 219 -3.15 -8.42 16.68
C SER A 219 -4.02 -8.34 15.42
N TRP A 220 -5.34 -8.29 15.56
CA TRP A 220 -6.28 -8.10 14.44
C TRP A 220 -6.35 -6.62 14.05
N ILE A 221 -6.36 -5.73 15.04
CA ILE A 221 -6.29 -4.27 14.84
C ILE A 221 -4.99 -3.91 14.09
N GLU A 222 -3.85 -4.41 14.55
CA GLU A 222 -2.54 -4.17 13.93
C GLU A 222 -2.47 -4.69 12.49
N ALA A 223 -3.05 -5.86 12.22
CA ALA A 223 -3.12 -6.40 10.86
C ALA A 223 -3.95 -5.50 9.91
N ALA A 224 -4.97 -4.82 10.43
CA ALA A 224 -5.84 -3.93 9.66
C ALA A 224 -5.26 -2.53 9.42
N PHE A 225 -4.22 -2.11 10.15
CA PHE A 225 -3.62 -0.78 10.04
C PHE A 225 -3.21 -0.41 8.62
N GLY A 226 -2.46 -1.29 7.96
CA GLY A 226 -1.95 -1.05 6.59
C GLY A 226 -3.08 -0.87 5.58
N PRO A 227 -3.99 -1.85 5.40
CA PRO A 227 -5.11 -1.72 4.48
C PRO A 227 -6.03 -0.53 4.78
N TRP A 228 -6.28 -0.26 6.07
CA TRP A 228 -7.10 0.88 6.47
C TRP A 228 -6.47 2.21 6.08
N ASN A 229 -5.17 2.39 6.40
CA ASN A 229 -4.37 3.58 6.13
C ASN A 229 -3.67 3.57 4.75
N SER A 230 -4.19 2.84 3.76
CA SER A 230 -3.62 2.94 2.40
C SER A 230 -3.55 4.41 1.97
N ILE A 231 -2.40 4.83 1.42
CA ILE A 231 -2.17 6.19 0.91
C ILE A 231 -3.21 6.56 -0.15
N ARG A 232 -3.75 5.59 -0.89
CA ARG A 232 -4.83 5.79 -1.87
C ARG A 232 -6.15 6.25 -1.23
N HIS A 233 -6.31 6.03 0.07
CA HIS A 233 -7.48 6.42 0.84
C HIS A 233 -7.24 7.66 1.70
N SER A 234 -6.16 8.41 1.46
CA SER A 234 -5.78 9.56 2.31
C SER A 234 -6.91 10.58 2.50
N GLU A 235 -7.75 10.79 1.49
CA GLU A 235 -8.93 11.67 1.62
C GLU A 235 -9.95 11.17 2.64
N LEU A 236 -10.14 9.86 2.74
CA LEU A 236 -11.05 9.23 3.70
C LEU A 236 -10.43 9.08 5.10
N THR A 237 -9.10 8.96 5.19
CA THR A 237 -8.39 8.71 6.45
C THR A 237 -7.84 9.98 7.09
N SER A 238 -7.60 11.06 6.34
CA SER A 238 -7.09 12.32 6.87
C SER A 238 -7.91 12.91 8.03
N PRO A 239 -9.27 12.81 8.07
CA PRO A 239 -10.05 13.31 9.21
C PRO A 239 -9.77 12.57 10.53
N TYR A 240 -9.10 11.42 10.49
CA TYR A 240 -8.75 10.62 11.64
C TYR A 240 -7.32 10.88 12.13
N LEU A 241 -6.46 11.56 11.36
CA LEU A 241 -5.06 11.78 11.74
C LEU A 241 -4.93 12.53 13.07
N GLN A 242 -5.68 13.63 13.24
CA GLN A 242 -5.67 14.38 14.50
C GLN A 242 -6.17 13.51 15.66
N LYS A 243 -7.23 12.74 15.46
CA LYS A 243 -7.77 11.82 16.47
C LYS A 243 -6.75 10.76 16.86
N ALA A 244 -6.02 10.23 15.87
CA ALA A 244 -4.99 9.24 16.08
C ALA A 244 -3.82 9.76 16.91
N LEU A 245 -3.43 11.03 16.73
CA LEU A 245 -2.43 11.68 17.58
C LEU A 245 -2.94 11.90 19.01
N GLN A 246 -4.22 12.24 19.17
CA GLN A 246 -4.85 12.43 20.48
C GLN A 246 -5.02 11.13 21.28
N GLU A 247 -5.08 9.98 20.62
CA GLU A 247 -5.18 8.66 21.27
C GLU A 247 -3.85 8.17 21.88
N LEU A 248 -2.71 8.79 21.56
CA LEU A 248 -1.39 8.29 21.98
C LEU A 248 -1.21 8.15 23.50
N PRO A 249 -1.65 9.09 24.36
CA PRO A 249 -1.56 8.92 25.81
C PRO A 249 -2.37 7.72 26.31
N ASN A 250 -3.56 7.50 25.73
CA ASN A 250 -4.40 6.34 26.03
C ASN A 250 -3.71 5.04 25.61
N HIS A 251 -3.18 4.98 24.38
CA HIS A 251 -2.46 3.82 23.88
C HIS A 251 -1.21 3.50 24.70
N LYS A 252 -0.41 4.51 25.07
CA LYS A 252 0.78 4.31 25.91
C LYS A 252 0.44 3.66 27.26
N ARG A 253 -0.72 4.00 27.84
CA ARG A 253 -1.16 3.48 29.14
C ARG A 253 -1.74 2.07 29.04
N ASN A 254 -2.47 1.78 27.96
CA ASN A 254 -3.41 0.66 27.92
C ASN A 254 -3.12 -0.38 26.84
N ARG A 255 -2.12 -0.16 25.97
CA ARG A 255 -1.76 -1.06 24.86
C ARG A 255 -0.34 -1.59 25.03
N LYS A 256 -0.01 -2.65 24.27
CA LYS A 256 1.35 -3.19 24.20
C LYS A 256 2.35 -2.15 23.69
N ILE A 257 3.60 -2.27 24.14
CA ILE A 257 4.68 -1.31 23.85
C ILE A 257 4.88 -1.05 22.34
N PHE A 258 4.74 -2.08 21.50
CA PHE A 258 4.92 -1.97 20.04
C PHE A 258 3.71 -1.40 19.30
N PHE A 259 2.52 -1.39 19.93
CA PHE A 259 1.26 -0.94 19.31
C PHE A 259 1.35 0.54 18.90
N VAL A 260 1.95 1.38 19.75
CA VAL A 260 2.08 2.83 19.50
C VAL A 260 2.88 3.12 18.23
N ASN A 261 3.97 2.39 17.99
CA ASN A 261 4.77 2.58 16.78
C ASN A 261 4.04 2.08 15.53
N GLY A 262 3.34 0.93 15.62
CA GLY A 262 2.48 0.46 14.53
C GLY A 262 1.36 1.44 14.18
N TRP A 263 0.72 2.01 15.21
CA TRP A 263 -0.32 3.02 15.09
C TRP A 263 0.19 4.28 14.38
N LEU A 264 1.28 4.87 14.88
CA LEU A 264 1.87 6.07 14.28
C LEU A 264 2.36 5.82 12.85
N GLY A 265 3.07 4.71 12.63
CA GLY A 265 3.57 4.34 11.31
C GLY A 265 2.46 4.18 10.28
N ALA A 266 1.30 3.65 10.69
CA ALA A 266 0.16 3.52 9.81
C ALA A 266 -0.58 4.85 9.59
N PHE A 267 -0.95 5.58 10.65
CA PHE A 267 -1.76 6.79 10.51
C PHE A 267 -0.99 7.97 9.91
N ILE A 268 0.30 8.12 10.21
CA ILE A 268 1.15 9.12 9.57
C ILE A 268 1.60 8.63 8.18
N GLY A 269 2.02 7.37 8.06
CA GLY A 269 2.44 6.80 6.77
C GLY A 269 1.34 6.70 5.72
N GLY A 270 0.07 6.66 6.15
CA GLY A 270 -1.07 6.74 5.23
C GLY A 270 -1.29 8.11 4.59
N GLN A 271 -0.46 9.11 4.91
CA GLN A 271 -0.61 10.50 4.50
C GLN A 271 0.61 11.00 3.74
N ARG A 272 0.38 11.94 2.82
CA ARG A 272 1.45 12.55 1.99
C ARG A 272 1.22 14.01 1.62
N SER A 273 0.21 14.66 2.20
CA SER A 273 -0.19 16.03 1.87
C SER A 273 0.42 17.05 2.84
N GLU A 274 0.51 18.31 2.39
CA GLU A 274 1.01 19.41 3.22
C GLU A 274 0.04 19.69 4.39
N GLU A 275 -1.27 19.50 4.18
CA GLU A 275 -2.30 19.65 5.22
C GLU A 275 -2.10 18.61 6.34
N ALA A 276 -1.84 17.35 5.99
CA ALA A 276 -1.57 16.31 6.98
C ALA A 276 -0.29 16.59 7.78
N LEU A 277 0.77 17.07 7.11
CA LEU A 277 1.99 17.51 7.80
C LEU A 277 1.71 18.67 8.76
N ASN A 278 0.87 19.63 8.37
CA ASN A 278 0.46 20.75 9.23
C ASN A 278 -0.33 20.28 10.45
N ILE A 279 -1.17 19.25 10.32
CA ILE A 279 -1.87 18.64 11.47
C ILE A 279 -0.86 18.08 12.49
N ILE A 280 0.17 17.36 12.02
CA ILE A 280 1.21 16.79 12.88
C ILE A 280 2.00 17.89 13.59
N ASN A 281 2.47 18.89 12.84
CA ASN A 281 3.24 20.01 13.38
C ASN A 281 2.42 20.83 14.39
N LYS A 282 1.15 21.09 14.08
CA LYS A 282 0.24 21.79 14.99
C LYS A 282 0.02 20.99 16.26
N PHE A 283 -0.20 19.67 16.17
CA PHE A 283 -0.36 18.82 17.34
C PHE A 283 0.86 18.89 18.27
N LEU A 284 2.09 18.81 17.72
CA LEU A 284 3.32 18.93 18.51
C LEU A 284 3.46 20.32 19.15
N ALA A 285 3.14 21.40 18.41
CA ALA A 285 3.21 22.77 18.91
C ALA A 285 2.18 23.06 20.03
N ASP A 286 0.96 22.54 19.88
CA ASP A 286 -0.13 22.73 20.85
C ASP A 286 0.06 21.87 22.11
N ASN A 287 0.95 20.87 22.09
CA ASN A 287 1.18 19.93 23.19
C ASN A 287 2.66 19.91 23.66
N PRO A 288 3.21 21.04 24.15
CA PRO A 288 4.61 21.12 24.56
C PRO A 288 4.94 20.25 25.79
N SER A 289 3.92 19.86 26.57
CA SER A 289 4.04 18.97 27.72
C SER A 289 3.80 17.48 27.39
N LEU A 290 3.64 17.13 26.11
CA LEU A 290 3.52 15.74 25.68
C LEU A 290 4.72 14.95 26.20
N ASP A 291 4.44 13.72 26.67
CA ASP A 291 5.47 12.80 27.09
C ASP A 291 6.59 12.67 26.05
N ARG A 292 7.85 12.72 26.53
CA ARG A 292 9.03 12.80 25.66
C ARG A 292 9.15 11.63 24.69
N ASP A 293 8.80 10.42 25.12
CA ASP A 293 8.85 9.23 24.27
C ASP A 293 7.79 9.29 23.16
N LEU A 294 6.56 9.74 23.47
CA LEU A 294 5.53 9.97 22.45
C LEU A 294 5.93 11.05 21.46
N HIS A 295 6.50 12.16 21.94
CA HIS A 295 7.01 13.23 21.09
C HIS A 295 8.07 12.73 20.10
N LEU A 296 9.03 11.93 20.57
CA LEU A 296 10.08 11.35 19.71
C LEU A 296 9.50 10.39 18.68
N LYS A 297 8.55 9.53 19.05
CA LYS A 297 7.90 8.60 18.12
C LYS A 297 7.10 9.30 17.03
N ILE A 298 6.45 10.42 17.34
CA ILE A 298 5.77 11.24 16.33
C ILE A 298 6.80 11.77 15.32
N LEU A 299 7.90 12.36 15.80
CA LEU A 299 8.96 12.90 14.93
C LEU A 299 9.59 11.81 14.05
N GLU A 300 9.85 10.63 14.60
CA GLU A 300 10.38 9.49 13.85
C GLU A 300 9.45 9.12 12.68
N ASN A 301 8.15 9.03 12.92
CA ASN A 301 7.18 8.69 11.88
C ASN A 301 6.88 9.85 10.93
N ALA A 302 7.11 11.10 11.35
CA ALA A 302 6.91 12.30 10.52
C ALA A 302 7.95 12.46 9.40
N ASP A 303 9.15 11.86 9.51
CA ASP A 303 10.22 12.02 8.51
C ASP A 303 9.77 11.64 7.08
N ILE A 304 8.98 10.58 6.94
CA ILE A 304 8.50 10.11 5.62
C ILE A 304 7.58 11.13 4.97
N ILE A 305 6.60 11.67 5.73
CA ILE A 305 5.65 12.66 5.19
C ILE A 305 6.34 14.00 4.94
N GLU A 306 7.26 14.43 5.80
CA GLU A 306 8.06 15.63 5.55
C GLU A 306 8.83 15.52 4.24
N ARG A 307 9.49 14.39 4.01
CA ARG A 307 10.22 14.13 2.77
C ARG A 307 9.29 14.10 1.56
N ALA A 308 8.12 13.47 1.70
CA ALA A 308 7.11 13.42 0.64
C ALA A 308 6.64 14.81 0.24
N VAL A 309 6.26 15.66 1.20
CA VAL A 309 5.85 17.04 0.95
C VAL A 309 6.96 17.84 0.28
N LYS A 310 8.20 17.76 0.79
CA LYS A 310 9.37 18.45 0.21
C LYS A 310 9.61 18.06 -1.25
N ILE A 311 9.61 16.76 -1.57
CA ILE A 311 9.85 16.25 -2.93
C ILE A 311 8.71 16.65 -3.87
N ARG A 312 7.46 16.44 -3.46
CA ARG A 312 6.27 16.79 -4.28
C ARG A 312 6.24 18.29 -4.58
N LYS A 313 6.51 19.14 -3.58
CA LYS A 313 6.58 20.59 -3.76
C LYS A 313 7.69 21.01 -4.73
N ARG A 314 8.82 20.31 -4.74
CA ARG A 314 9.95 20.59 -5.64
C ARG A 314 9.66 20.19 -7.08
N TRP A 315 8.95 19.07 -7.31
CA TRP A 315 8.87 18.43 -8.63
C TRP A 315 7.47 18.36 -9.26
N ASN A 316 6.38 18.58 -8.51
CA ASN A 316 5.01 18.65 -9.06
C ASN A 316 4.57 20.10 -9.37
N ALA A 317 5.38 21.09 -9.02
CA ALA A 317 5.17 22.50 -9.36
C ALA A 317 5.82 22.91 -10.71
N GLN A 318 6.24 21.92 -11.52
CA GLN A 318 6.82 22.07 -12.85
C GLN A 318 5.92 21.36 -13.87
#